data_AF-A0A7X9ALU1-F1
#
_entry.id   AF-A0A7X9ALU1-F1
#
_cell.length_a   1.000
_cell.length_b   1.000
_cell.length_c   1.000
_cell.angle_alpha   90.00
_cell.angle_beta   90.00
_cell.angle_gamma   90.00
#
_symmetry.space_group_name_H-M   'P 1'
#
loop_
_entity.id
_entity.type
_entity.pdbx_description
1 polymer ?
#
loop_
_entity_poly.entity_id
_entity_poly.type
_entity_poly.pdbx_seq_one_letter_code
_entity_poly.pdbx_strand_id
1 'polypeptide(L)'
;MQMNRYLLIKSLGKSIWADVDHVICQLLAAELANRVPVVYWGMESLYSESVATNAFEFFFEPVSAVTVHDTIRPGYTFYPPSWNPENIFAEDIDRFKMENRDLKSLMRSEDNIVVSDIYYPLSSILAWSNWSHWSYGKTPLQVYRCLFDKYLKLKPEVKREIQRYINITPDFRDEKPILGVHCHSNAIVHEVAQIYDLNELYKPH
;
A
#
# COMPACT_ATOMS: atom_id res chain seq x y z
N MET A 1 13.11 -6.32 28.81
CA MET A 1 12.57 -6.88 27.56
C MET A 1 12.46 -5.74 26.57
N GLN A 2 13.08 -5.84 25.41
CA GLN A 2 12.91 -4.82 24.37
C GLN A 2 11.47 -4.92 23.89
N MET A 3 10.66 -3.89 24.15
CA MET A 3 9.29 -3.88 23.66
C MET A 3 9.33 -3.72 22.15
N ASN A 4 8.70 -4.65 21.43
CA ASN A 4 8.68 -4.60 19.97
C ASN A 4 7.93 -3.34 19.50
N ARG A 5 8.44 -2.72 18.43
CA ARG A 5 7.85 -1.55 17.78
C ARG A 5 7.29 -1.95 16.43
N TYR A 6 6.08 -1.52 16.14
CA TYR A 6 5.34 -1.89 14.93
C TYR A 6 4.89 -0.65 14.17
N LEU A 7 4.78 -0.79 12.85
CA LEU A 7 4.08 0.13 11.97
C LEU A 7 2.91 -0.63 11.36
N LEU A 8 1.70 -0.36 11.85
CA LEU A 8 0.46 -0.88 11.30
C LEU A 8 0.04 -0.03 10.09
N ILE A 9 -0.06 -0.64 8.93
CA ILE A 9 -0.35 0.02 7.66
C ILE A 9 -1.79 -0.34 7.28
N LYS A 10 -2.69 0.62 7.41
CA LYS A 10 -4.10 0.47 7.05
C LYS A 10 -4.34 0.81 5.58
N SER A 11 -5.46 0.35 5.03
CA SER A 11 -5.87 0.70 3.66
C SER A 11 -6.33 2.16 3.58
N LEU A 12 -6.12 2.80 2.43
CA LEU A 12 -6.67 4.11 2.11
C LEU A 12 -8.11 4.01 1.59
N GLY A 13 -8.53 2.85 1.09
CA GLY A 13 -9.92 2.62 0.65
C GLY A 13 -10.26 3.31 -0.66
N LYS A 14 -9.28 3.44 -1.57
CA LYS A 14 -9.45 4.16 -2.85
C LYS A 14 -9.40 3.23 -4.06
N SER A 15 -8.28 2.55 -4.26
CA SER A 15 -8.05 1.61 -5.36
C SER A 15 -6.90 0.69 -4.97
N ILE A 16 -6.82 -0.49 -5.59
CA ILE A 16 -5.73 -1.44 -5.31
C ILE A 16 -4.35 -0.78 -5.43
N TRP A 17 -4.11 0.04 -6.47
CA TRP A 17 -2.81 0.66 -6.67
C TRP A 17 -2.54 1.83 -5.73
N ALA A 18 -3.57 2.55 -5.27
CA ALA A 18 -3.39 3.56 -4.22
C ALA A 18 -3.02 2.90 -2.89
N ASP A 19 -3.64 1.78 -2.55
CA ASP A 19 -3.35 1.03 -1.33
C ASP A 19 -1.99 0.33 -1.40
N VAL A 20 -1.61 -0.23 -2.56
CA VAL A 20 -0.27 -0.79 -2.80
C VAL A 20 0.80 0.30 -2.70
N ASP A 21 0.59 1.46 -3.34
CA ASP A 21 1.55 2.58 -3.29
C ASP A 21 1.77 3.06 -1.85
N HIS A 22 0.67 3.20 -1.08
CA HIS A 22 0.73 3.49 0.34
C HIS A 22 1.53 2.44 1.10
N VAL A 23 1.23 1.15 0.94
CA VAL A 23 1.98 0.07 1.60
C VAL A 23 3.47 0.16 1.31
N ILE A 24 3.85 0.35 0.04
CA ILE A 24 5.26 0.43 -0.36
C ILE A 24 5.95 1.64 0.26
N CYS A 25 5.31 2.80 0.27
CA CYS A 25 5.84 3.99 0.94
C CYS A 25 6.03 3.74 2.44
N GLN A 26 5.04 3.16 3.11
CA GLN A 26 5.12 2.88 4.55
C GLN A 26 6.12 1.78 4.90
N LEU A 27 6.40 0.84 4.01
CA LEU A 27 7.46 -0.16 4.23
C LEU A 27 8.83 0.50 4.38
N LEU A 28 9.12 1.55 3.61
CA LEU A 28 10.33 2.35 3.82
C LEU A 28 10.29 3.09 5.16
N ALA A 29 9.14 3.67 5.52
CA ALA A 29 8.99 4.33 6.81
C ALA A 29 9.24 3.36 7.98
N ALA A 30 8.77 2.11 7.88
CA ALA A 30 9.02 1.06 8.85
C ALA A 30 10.52 0.76 8.99
N GLU A 31 11.25 0.60 7.87
CA GLU A 31 12.70 0.39 7.89
C GLU A 31 13.44 1.55 8.56
N LEU A 32 13.15 2.79 8.14
CA LEU A 32 13.81 3.99 8.63
C LEU A 32 13.50 4.28 10.11
N ALA A 33 12.32 3.90 10.59
CA ALA A 33 11.90 4.05 11.98
C ALA A 33 12.21 2.83 12.86
N ASN A 34 12.89 1.81 12.32
CA ASN A 34 13.17 0.53 12.99
C ASN A 34 11.92 -0.13 13.58
N ARG A 35 10.85 -0.22 12.78
CA ARG A 35 9.56 -0.82 13.15
C ARG A 35 9.29 -2.06 12.30
N VAL A 36 8.68 -3.07 12.90
CA VAL A 36 8.17 -4.23 12.16
C VAL A 36 6.90 -3.81 11.40
N PRO A 37 6.86 -3.91 10.06
CA PRO A 37 5.66 -3.56 9.31
C PRO A 37 4.58 -4.63 9.45
N VAL A 38 3.34 -4.20 9.63
CA VAL A 38 2.14 -5.05 9.68
C VAL A 38 1.12 -4.42 8.75
N VAL A 39 0.74 -5.11 7.67
CA VAL A 39 -0.26 -4.59 6.72
C VAL A 39 -1.62 -5.17 7.07
N TYR A 40 -2.61 -4.31 7.25
CA TYR A 40 -3.99 -4.71 7.52
C TYR A 40 -4.96 -3.89 6.69
N TRP A 41 -5.54 -4.52 5.68
CA TRP A 41 -6.60 -3.93 4.87
C TRP A 41 -7.94 -4.45 5.40
N GLY A 42 -8.48 -3.75 6.40
CA GLY A 42 -9.75 -4.07 7.05
C GLY A 42 -10.96 -3.60 6.25
N MET A 43 -12.08 -3.33 6.93
CA MET A 43 -13.34 -2.90 6.32
C MET A 43 -13.24 -1.61 5.49
N GLU A 44 -12.21 -0.78 5.74
CA GLU A 44 -11.92 0.40 4.94
C GLU A 44 -11.40 0.08 3.52
N SER A 45 -11.02 -1.18 3.25
CA SER A 45 -10.59 -1.61 1.92
C SER A 45 -11.78 -1.98 1.04
N LEU A 46 -11.76 -1.53 -0.22
CA LEU A 46 -12.76 -1.92 -1.24
C LEU A 46 -12.78 -3.42 -1.55
N TYR A 47 -11.75 -4.15 -1.12
CA TYR A 47 -11.58 -5.57 -1.35
C TYR A 47 -11.83 -6.42 -0.09
N SER A 48 -12.29 -5.79 1.00
CA SER A 48 -12.63 -6.52 2.22
C SER A 48 -14.00 -7.18 2.11
N GLU A 49 -14.06 -8.46 2.45
CA GLU A 49 -15.30 -9.25 2.47
C GLU A 49 -15.90 -9.32 3.88
N SER A 50 -15.07 -9.14 4.92
CA SER A 50 -15.50 -9.24 6.32
C SER A 50 -14.52 -8.55 7.27
N VAL A 51 -15.00 -8.26 8.49
CA VAL A 51 -14.18 -7.70 9.59
C VAL A 51 -13.07 -8.66 10.04
N ALA A 52 -13.22 -9.96 9.79
CA ALA A 52 -12.28 -10.98 10.24
C ALA A 52 -11.14 -11.26 9.24
N THR A 53 -11.17 -10.63 8.07
CA THR A 53 -10.25 -10.91 6.96
C THR A 53 -9.34 -9.73 6.67
N ASN A 54 -8.07 -10.01 6.34
CA ASN A 54 -7.12 -9.03 5.84
C ASN A 54 -7.12 -9.05 4.30
N ALA A 55 -7.73 -8.05 3.66
CA ALA A 55 -7.89 -8.03 2.21
C ALA A 55 -6.56 -7.99 1.44
N PHE A 56 -5.47 -7.49 2.07
CA PHE A 56 -4.13 -7.52 1.49
C PHE A 56 -3.69 -8.95 1.17
N GLU A 57 -4.03 -9.89 2.05
CA GLU A 57 -3.61 -11.30 1.94
C GLU A 57 -4.44 -12.11 0.95
N PHE A 58 -5.48 -11.53 0.34
CA PHE A 58 -6.12 -12.13 -0.83
C PHE A 58 -5.20 -12.05 -2.06
N PHE A 59 -4.33 -11.04 -2.12
CA PHE A 59 -3.48 -10.78 -3.28
C PHE A 59 -2.00 -11.09 -3.02
N PHE A 60 -1.50 -10.75 -1.82
CA PHE A 60 -0.08 -10.71 -1.51
C PHE A 60 0.28 -11.57 -0.29
N GLU A 61 1.51 -12.07 -0.25
CA GLU A 61 2.08 -12.71 0.93
C GLU A 61 2.33 -11.67 2.04
N PRO A 62 2.22 -12.04 3.33
CA PRO A 62 2.51 -11.13 4.45
C PRO A 62 3.93 -10.54 4.35
N VAL A 63 4.06 -9.24 4.66
CA VAL A 63 5.36 -8.54 4.65
C VAL A 63 6.22 -8.81 5.88
N SER A 64 5.62 -9.40 6.93
CA SER A 64 6.29 -9.87 8.14
C SER A 64 5.55 -11.08 8.71
N ALA A 65 6.16 -11.77 9.68
CA ALA A 65 5.54 -12.91 10.37
C ALA A 65 4.51 -12.49 11.45
N VAL A 66 4.21 -11.18 11.56
CA VAL A 66 3.37 -10.62 12.60
C VAL A 66 2.03 -10.20 12.00
N THR A 67 0.94 -10.62 12.63
CA THR A 67 -0.42 -10.25 12.24
C THR A 67 -0.90 -9.02 13.01
N VAL A 68 -1.99 -8.39 12.56
CA VAL A 68 -2.62 -7.28 13.31
C VAL A 68 -3.02 -7.70 14.73
N HIS A 69 -3.47 -8.94 14.94
CA HIS A 69 -3.86 -9.46 16.25
C HIS A 69 -2.67 -9.54 17.22
N ASP A 70 -1.46 -9.82 16.72
CA ASP A 70 -0.25 -9.87 17.53
C ASP A 70 0.17 -8.50 18.09
N THR A 71 -0.34 -7.42 17.50
CA THR A 71 -0.04 -6.04 17.92
C THR A 71 -0.89 -5.57 19.09
N ILE A 72 -1.99 -6.27 19.40
CA ILE A 72 -2.92 -5.92 20.46
C ILE A 72 -2.50 -6.62 21.76
N ARG A 73 -1.64 -5.95 22.54
CA ARG A 73 -1.12 -6.49 23.80
C ARG A 73 -1.34 -5.53 24.96
N PRO A 74 -1.63 -6.03 26.16
CA PRO A 74 -1.69 -5.19 27.36
C PRO A 74 -0.40 -4.39 27.53
N GLY A 75 -0.54 -3.08 27.76
CA GLY A 75 0.57 -2.16 28.00
C GLY A 75 1.22 -1.58 26.75
N TYR A 76 0.77 -1.95 25.54
CA TYR A 76 1.23 -1.29 24.32
C TYR A 76 0.55 0.06 24.14
N THR A 77 1.32 1.07 23.77
CA THR A 77 0.81 2.40 23.43
C THR A 77 0.63 2.58 21.92
N PHE A 78 -0.23 3.52 21.55
CA PHE A 78 -0.68 3.74 20.17
C PHE A 78 -0.47 5.18 19.74
N TYR A 79 -0.05 5.35 18.49
CA TYR A 79 0.00 6.62 17.80
C TYR A 79 -0.60 6.48 16.40
N PRO A 80 -1.43 7.41 15.90
CA PRO A 80 -2.01 8.54 16.61
C PRO A 80 -2.83 8.14 17.85
N PRO A 81 -3.00 9.02 18.86
CA PRO A 81 -3.73 8.71 20.10
C PRO A 81 -5.22 8.37 19.91
N SER A 82 -5.78 8.63 18.73
CA SER A 82 -7.13 8.21 18.36
C SER A 82 -7.26 6.69 18.24
N TRP A 83 -6.16 5.97 18.02
CA TRP A 83 -6.14 4.52 17.93
C TRP A 83 -5.92 3.86 19.29
N ASN A 84 -6.55 2.73 19.49
CA ASN A 84 -6.45 1.91 20.69
C ASN A 84 -6.86 0.45 20.38
N PRO A 85 -6.67 -0.49 21.33
CA PRO A 85 -7.06 -1.89 21.14
C PRO A 85 -8.50 -2.14 20.72
N GLU A 86 -9.43 -1.28 21.13
CA GLU A 86 -10.87 -1.47 20.91
C GLU A 86 -11.31 -1.07 19.50
N ASN A 87 -10.59 -0.12 18.87
CA ASN A 87 -10.97 0.42 17.56
C ASN A 87 -9.99 0.08 16.42
N ILE A 88 -8.89 -0.65 16.67
CA ILE A 88 -7.85 -0.91 15.66
C ILE A 88 -8.36 -1.60 14.38
N PHE A 89 -9.43 -2.39 14.50
CA PHE A 89 -10.09 -3.07 13.38
C PHE A 89 -11.13 -2.21 12.65
N ALA A 90 -11.49 -1.06 13.20
CA ALA A 90 -12.48 -0.15 12.63
C ALA A 90 -11.89 0.72 11.52
N GLU A 91 -12.78 1.31 10.73
CA GLU A 91 -12.46 2.41 9.82
C GLU A 91 -12.31 3.71 10.63
N ASP A 92 -11.34 4.53 10.25
CA ASP A 92 -11.24 5.89 10.77
C ASP A 92 -11.91 6.91 9.85
N ILE A 93 -13.12 7.29 10.25
CA ILE A 93 -13.94 8.30 9.59
C ILE A 93 -13.36 9.71 9.69
N ASP A 94 -12.47 9.95 10.67
CA ASP A 94 -11.94 11.27 11.01
C ASP A 94 -10.49 11.49 10.52
N ARG A 95 -9.90 10.54 9.78
CA ARG A 95 -8.51 10.62 9.32
C ARG A 95 -8.16 11.90 8.58
N PHE A 96 -9.13 12.47 7.85
CA PHE A 96 -8.96 13.70 7.08
C PHE A 96 -8.84 14.97 7.92
N LYS A 97 -9.14 14.92 9.23
CA LYS A 97 -8.83 16.02 10.16
C LYS A 97 -7.33 16.21 10.37
N MET A 98 -6.50 15.23 9.99
CA MET A 98 -5.02 15.26 10.08
C MET A 98 -4.45 15.46 11.49
N GLU A 99 -5.27 15.37 12.54
CA GLU A 99 -4.83 15.52 13.92
C GLU A 99 -3.84 14.43 14.30
N ASN A 100 -2.65 14.82 14.77
CA ASN A 100 -1.56 13.91 15.15
C ASN A 100 -1.16 12.94 14.03
N ARG A 101 -1.20 13.39 12.77
CA ARG A 101 -0.80 12.60 11.60
C ARG A 101 0.20 13.34 10.71
N ASP A 102 1.07 14.15 11.29
CA ASP A 102 2.20 14.66 10.53
C ASP A 102 3.31 13.61 10.45
N LEU A 103 3.98 13.54 9.30
CA LEU A 103 5.02 12.54 9.06
C LEU A 103 6.14 12.61 10.12
N LYS A 104 6.48 13.81 10.61
CA LYS A 104 7.59 13.98 11.56
C LYS A 104 7.27 13.35 12.90
N SER A 105 6.06 13.55 13.41
CA SER A 105 5.61 12.94 14.65
C SER A 105 5.45 11.43 14.50
N LEU A 106 4.95 10.95 13.35
CA LEU A 106 4.86 9.52 13.05
C LEU A 106 6.24 8.83 13.06
N MET A 107 7.22 9.41 12.35
CA MET A 107 8.58 8.87 12.26
C MET A 107 9.35 8.90 13.59
N ARG A 108 9.01 9.84 14.48
CA ARG A 108 9.65 10.02 15.79
C ARG A 108 8.90 9.43 16.97
N SER A 109 7.69 8.91 16.74
CA SER A 109 6.89 8.33 17.82
C SER A 109 7.69 7.20 18.48
N GLU A 110 7.64 7.17 19.81
CA GLU A 110 8.20 6.10 20.64
C GLU A 110 7.13 5.08 21.04
N ASP A 111 5.90 5.25 20.56
CA ASP A 111 4.80 4.33 20.84
C ASP A 111 5.05 2.94 20.25
N ASN A 112 4.52 1.92 20.90
CA ASN A 112 4.66 0.55 20.45
C ASN A 112 4.04 0.36 19.06
N ILE A 113 2.82 0.85 18.88
CA ILE A 113 2.05 0.72 17.65
C ILE A 113 1.89 2.10 17.02
N VAL A 114 2.53 2.30 15.86
CA VAL A 114 2.24 3.46 15.01
C VAL A 114 1.31 3.01 13.91
N VAL A 115 0.18 3.68 13.75
CA VAL A 115 -0.84 3.39 12.73
C VAL A 115 -0.69 4.40 11.60
N SER A 116 -0.56 3.90 10.38
CA SER A 116 -0.48 4.68 9.15
C SER A 116 -1.74 4.45 8.33
N ASP A 117 -2.70 5.35 8.52
CA ASP A 117 -4.02 5.40 7.90
C ASP A 117 -4.14 6.52 6.84
N ILE A 118 -3.03 7.20 6.55
CA ILE A 118 -2.94 8.31 5.59
C ILE A 118 -1.70 8.21 4.71
N TYR A 119 -1.79 8.78 3.51
CA TYR A 119 -0.72 8.73 2.52
C TYR A 119 0.39 9.75 2.77
N TYR A 120 1.65 9.32 2.66
CA TYR A 120 2.79 10.21 2.46
C TYR A 120 3.58 9.78 1.23
N PRO A 121 3.97 10.71 0.35
CA PRO A 121 4.75 10.37 -0.82
C PRO A 121 6.14 9.88 -0.43
N LEU A 122 6.67 8.92 -1.21
CA LEU A 122 7.98 8.31 -0.98
C LEU A 122 9.11 9.34 -0.84
N SER A 123 9.05 10.44 -1.59
CA SER A 123 10.05 11.52 -1.51
C SER A 123 10.13 12.16 -0.12
N SER A 124 9.00 12.36 0.54
CA SER A 124 8.94 12.90 1.91
C SER A 124 9.51 11.92 2.94
N ILE A 125 9.28 10.62 2.75
CA ILE A 125 9.84 9.57 3.61
C ILE A 125 11.35 9.43 3.38
N LEU A 126 11.79 9.51 2.13
CA LEU A 126 13.21 9.42 1.77
C LEU A 126 14.09 10.49 2.41
N ALA A 127 13.54 11.65 2.72
CA ALA A 127 14.24 12.70 3.47
C ALA A 127 14.71 12.26 4.87
N TRP A 128 14.17 11.15 5.39
CA TRP A 128 14.57 10.55 6.67
C TRP A 128 15.69 9.52 6.54
N SER A 129 16.07 9.16 5.31
CA SER A 129 17.19 8.25 5.07
C SER A 129 18.50 8.90 5.52
N ASN A 130 19.31 8.15 6.27
CA ASN A 130 20.68 8.53 6.62
C ASN A 130 21.70 7.68 5.86
N TRP A 131 22.97 8.08 5.87
CA TRP A 131 24.06 7.45 5.12
C TRP A 131 24.27 5.95 5.37
N SER A 132 23.77 5.41 6.49
CA SER A 132 23.86 3.99 6.81
C SER A 132 22.74 3.15 6.18
N HIS A 133 21.66 3.77 5.72
CA HIS A 133 20.53 3.09 5.10
C HIS A 133 20.73 2.92 3.60
N TRP A 134 20.31 1.78 3.04
CA TRP A 134 20.51 1.45 1.62
C TRP A 134 19.83 2.44 0.67
N SER A 135 18.78 3.14 1.12
CA SER A 135 18.07 4.13 0.30
C SER A 135 18.79 5.47 0.18
N TYR A 136 19.87 5.71 0.95
CA TYR A 136 20.55 6.99 0.94
C TYR A 136 21.18 7.29 -0.42
N GLY A 137 20.97 8.51 -0.91
CA GLY A 137 21.47 8.96 -2.22
C GLY A 137 20.75 8.33 -3.42
N LYS A 138 19.72 7.49 -3.22
CA LYS A 138 18.92 6.92 -4.31
C LYS A 138 17.74 7.81 -4.67
N THR A 139 17.32 7.76 -5.94
CA THR A 139 16.10 8.44 -6.38
C THR A 139 14.85 7.71 -5.88
N PRO A 140 13.69 8.39 -5.77
CA PRO A 140 12.42 7.73 -5.45
C PRO A 140 12.14 6.50 -6.32
N LEU A 141 12.38 6.58 -7.63
CA LEU A 141 12.16 5.46 -8.54
C LEU A 141 13.04 4.23 -8.23
N GLN A 142 14.31 4.44 -7.91
CA GLN A 142 15.23 3.36 -7.56
C GLN A 142 14.80 2.66 -6.27
N VAL A 143 14.42 3.45 -5.27
CA VAL A 143 13.96 2.95 -3.97
C VAL A 143 12.64 2.19 -4.13
N TYR A 144 11.70 2.74 -4.89
CA TYR A 144 10.42 2.12 -5.17
C TYR A 144 10.59 0.73 -5.78
N ARG A 145 11.42 0.59 -6.82
CA ARG A 145 11.73 -0.71 -7.44
C ARG A 145 12.29 -1.71 -6.43
N CYS A 146 13.27 -1.31 -5.62
CA CYS A 146 13.85 -2.18 -4.60
C CYS A 146 12.82 -2.64 -3.57
N LEU A 147 11.89 -1.77 -3.15
CA LEU A 147 10.85 -2.12 -2.19
C LEU A 147 9.84 -3.10 -2.79
N PHE A 148 9.44 -2.91 -4.05
CA PHE A 148 8.60 -3.87 -4.78
C PHE A 148 9.25 -5.25 -4.84
N ASP A 149 10.51 -5.32 -5.28
CA ASP A 149 11.24 -6.58 -5.40
C ASP A 149 11.41 -7.27 -4.05
N LYS A 150 11.63 -6.49 -2.98
CA LYS A 150 11.88 -7.02 -1.64
C LYS A 150 10.61 -7.51 -0.95
N TYR A 151 9.52 -6.75 -1.02
CA TYR A 151 8.35 -6.94 -0.16
C TYR A 151 7.10 -7.44 -0.90
N LEU A 152 6.87 -7.01 -2.14
CA LEU A 152 5.60 -7.29 -2.81
C LEU A 152 5.64 -8.65 -3.51
N LYS A 153 5.18 -9.67 -2.80
CA LYS A 153 5.10 -11.04 -3.31
C LYS A 153 3.65 -11.43 -3.51
N LEU A 154 3.27 -11.80 -4.74
CA LEU A 154 1.93 -12.34 -5.00
C LEU A 154 1.73 -13.69 -4.29
N LYS A 155 0.53 -13.92 -3.75
CA LYS A 155 0.13 -15.24 -3.24
C LYS A 155 0.25 -16.30 -4.34
N PRO A 156 0.58 -17.55 -3.99
CA PRO A 156 0.63 -18.66 -4.94
C PRO A 156 -0.67 -18.82 -5.74
N GLU A 157 -1.83 -18.61 -5.10
CA GLU A 157 -3.16 -18.63 -5.72
C GLU A 157 -3.25 -17.67 -6.91
N VAL A 158 -2.83 -16.43 -6.72
CA VAL A 158 -2.88 -15.37 -7.74
C VAL A 158 -1.90 -15.66 -8.87
N LYS A 159 -0.68 -16.14 -8.55
CA LYS A 159 0.29 -16.57 -9.56
C LYS A 159 -0.27 -17.70 -10.42
N ARG A 160 -0.98 -18.66 -9.82
CA ARG A 160 -1.64 -19.75 -10.56
C ARG A 160 -2.72 -19.22 -11.49
N GLU A 161 -3.52 -18.26 -11.04
CA GLU A 161 -4.57 -17.67 -11.88
C GLU A 161 -3.98 -16.87 -13.06
N ILE A 162 -2.92 -16.09 -12.83
CA ILE A 162 -2.18 -15.41 -13.91
C ILE A 162 -1.65 -16.43 -14.93
N GLN A 163 -1.01 -17.51 -14.46
CA GLN A 163 -0.49 -18.54 -15.36
C GLN A 163 -1.62 -19.27 -16.10
N ARG A 164 -2.75 -19.53 -15.44
CA ARG A 164 -3.94 -20.10 -16.07
C ARG A 164 -4.43 -19.19 -17.19
N TYR A 165 -4.56 -17.90 -16.95
CA TYR A 165 -4.99 -16.92 -17.94
C TYR A 165 -4.09 -16.92 -19.18
N ILE A 166 -2.76 -16.87 -18.99
CA ILE A 166 -1.76 -16.97 -20.06
C ILE A 166 -1.93 -18.26 -20.86
N ASN A 167 -2.14 -19.38 -20.17
CA ASN A 167 -2.28 -20.69 -20.82
C ASN A 167 -3.59 -20.80 -21.63
N ILE A 168 -4.70 -20.22 -21.18
CA ILE A 168 -5.99 -20.31 -21.90
C ILE A 168 -6.19 -19.22 -22.96
N THR A 169 -5.29 -18.25 -23.05
CA THR A 169 -5.38 -17.11 -23.98
C THR A 169 -4.20 -17.19 -24.97
N PRO A 170 -4.32 -17.89 -26.11
CA PRO A 170 -3.20 -18.21 -26.99
C PRO A 170 -2.48 -16.97 -27.57
N ASP A 171 -3.21 -15.88 -27.80
CA ASP A 171 -2.65 -14.61 -28.28
C ASP A 171 -1.94 -13.80 -27.18
N PHE A 172 -2.06 -14.22 -25.93
CA PHE A 172 -1.38 -13.66 -24.76
C PHE A 172 -0.27 -14.60 -24.28
N ARG A 173 0.51 -15.14 -25.22
CA ARG A 173 1.68 -15.99 -24.96
C ARG A 173 2.93 -15.35 -25.55
N ASP A 174 4.08 -15.70 -24.97
CA ASP A 174 5.41 -15.14 -25.26
C ASP A 174 5.90 -15.30 -26.72
N GLU A 175 5.12 -15.96 -27.57
CA GLU A 175 5.45 -16.23 -28.97
C GLU A 175 5.20 -15.01 -29.89
N LYS A 176 4.51 -13.97 -29.41
CA LYS A 176 4.24 -12.73 -30.17
C LYS A 176 4.54 -11.48 -29.31
N PRO A 177 5.00 -10.37 -29.91
CA PRO A 177 5.09 -9.09 -29.20
C PRO A 177 3.72 -8.65 -28.66
N ILE A 178 3.66 -8.33 -27.36
CA ILE A 178 2.45 -7.83 -26.70
C ILE A 178 2.61 -6.34 -26.44
N LEU A 179 1.67 -5.53 -26.94
CA LEU A 179 1.55 -4.12 -26.59
C LEU A 179 0.55 -3.98 -25.44
N GLY A 180 1.04 -3.71 -24.23
CA GLY A 180 0.20 -3.39 -23.09
C GLY A 180 -0.34 -1.96 -23.21
N VAL A 181 -1.67 -1.82 -23.26
CA VAL A 181 -2.35 -0.52 -23.29
C VAL A 181 -3.29 -0.43 -22.09
N HIS A 182 -3.05 0.53 -21.20
CA HIS A 182 -3.95 0.84 -20.08
C HIS A 182 -4.75 2.10 -20.42
N CYS A 183 -6.01 1.94 -20.81
CA CYS A 183 -6.94 3.04 -21.08
C CYS A 183 -7.86 3.25 -19.88
N HIS A 184 -7.64 4.30 -19.09
CA HIS A 184 -8.52 4.67 -18.00
C HIS A 184 -9.64 5.61 -18.52
N SER A 185 -10.78 5.03 -18.91
CA SER A 185 -11.85 5.73 -19.65
C SER A 185 -12.44 6.94 -18.95
N ASN A 186 -12.42 7.00 -17.61
CA ASN A 186 -13.10 8.05 -16.85
C ASN A 186 -12.22 9.26 -16.50
N ALA A 187 -10.91 9.23 -16.80
CA ALA A 187 -10.05 10.41 -16.57
C ALA A 187 -10.21 11.46 -17.69
N ILE A 188 -10.37 11.04 -18.94
CA ILE A 188 -10.25 11.97 -20.08
C ILE A 188 -11.59 12.62 -20.47
N VAL A 189 -12.73 11.98 -20.16
CA VAL A 189 -14.06 12.52 -20.50
C VAL A 189 -14.38 13.81 -19.72
N HIS A 190 -13.78 13.99 -18.54
CA HIS A 190 -13.96 15.21 -17.74
C HIS A 190 -12.86 16.26 -17.97
N GLU A 191 -11.68 15.87 -18.48
CA GLU A 191 -10.56 16.78 -18.75
C GLU A 191 -10.57 17.34 -20.18
N VAL A 192 -11.09 16.59 -21.15
CA VAL A 192 -11.17 17.00 -22.56
C VAL A 192 -12.61 16.91 -23.02
N ALA A 193 -13.33 18.03 -22.94
CA ALA A 193 -14.74 18.14 -23.29
C ALA A 193 -15.11 17.71 -24.73
N GLN A 194 -14.11 17.48 -25.59
CA GLN A 194 -14.25 17.15 -27.01
C GLN A 194 -13.66 15.78 -27.38
N ILE A 195 -13.36 14.90 -26.41
CA ILE A 195 -12.75 13.60 -26.74
C ILE A 195 -13.65 12.74 -27.65
N TYR A 196 -14.97 12.90 -27.56
CA TYR A 196 -15.90 12.24 -28.48
C TYR A 196 -15.73 12.74 -29.91
N ASP A 197 -15.60 14.06 -30.11
CA ASP A 197 -15.35 14.66 -31.43
C ASP A 197 -13.97 14.25 -31.98
N LEU A 198 -12.97 14.13 -31.11
CA LEU A 198 -11.62 13.69 -31.49
C LEU A 198 -11.62 12.21 -31.90
N ASN A 199 -12.39 11.36 -31.23
CA ASN A 199 -12.51 9.95 -31.57
C ASN A 199 -13.21 9.72 -32.92
N GLU A 200 -14.11 10.61 -33.34
CA GLU A 200 -14.73 10.55 -34.68
C GLU A 200 -13.70 10.69 -35.81
N LEU A 201 -12.64 11.48 -35.62
CA LEU A 201 -11.56 11.66 -36.60
C LEU A 201 -10.71 10.41 -36.83
N TYR A 202 -10.72 9.46 -35.88
CA TYR A 202 -9.92 8.23 -35.93
C TYR A 202 -10.76 6.97 -36.11
N LYS A 203 -12.06 7.10 -36.42
CA LYS A 203 -12.87 5.93 -36.77
C LYS A 203 -12.27 5.24 -38.00
N PRO A 204 -11.97 3.93 -37.95
CA PRO A 204 -11.62 3.18 -39.14
C PRO A 204 -12.81 3.22 -40.10
N HIS A 205 -12.56 3.55 -41.37
CA HIS A 205 -13.53 3.43 -42.46
C HIS A 205 -13.95 1.98 -42.70
#